data_AF-A0A2V7PA24-F1
#
_entry.id   AF-A0A2V7PA24-F1
#
_cell.length_a   1.000
_cell.length_b   1.000
_cell.length_c   1.000
_cell.angle_alpha   90.00
_cell.angle_beta   90.00
_cell.angle_gamma   90.00
#
_symmetry.space_group_name_H-M   'P 1'
#
loop_
_entity.id
_entity.type
_entity.pdbx_description
1 polymer ?
#
loop_
_entity_poly.entity_id
_entity_poly.type
_entity_poly.pdbx_seq_one_letter_code
_entity_poly.pdbx_strand_id
1 'polypeptide(L)'
;MPFARKSRCVAAPTIALVVALASGCDHGTSGTGPPPPGGAQFTHVFLVTEENTDYADVIGNSSMPYLNGLAQQYGLATQYYANTHPSIGNYFELSTGQIITNND
;
A
#
# COMPACT_ATOMS: atom_id res chain seq x y z
N MET A 1 12.55 34.59 -31.47
CA MET A 1 11.21 34.44 -30.85
C MET A 1 10.30 33.79 -31.87
N PRO A 2 9.84 32.55 -31.63
CA PRO A 2 8.68 32.03 -32.34
C PRO A 2 7.55 31.65 -31.38
N PHE A 3 6.36 32.09 -31.77
CA PHE A 3 5.07 31.87 -31.15
C PHE A 3 4.61 30.44 -31.48
N ALA A 4 4.48 29.54 -30.49
CA ALA A 4 3.93 28.20 -30.71
C ALA A 4 2.45 28.18 -30.29
N ARG A 5 1.60 28.08 -31.30
CA ARG A 5 0.14 28.12 -31.25
C ARG A 5 -0.42 26.79 -30.71
N LYS A 6 -1.28 26.87 -29.69
CA LYS A 6 -2.06 25.76 -29.13
C LYS A 6 -3.12 25.33 -30.15
N SER A 7 -3.08 24.08 -30.58
CA SER A 7 -4.15 23.46 -31.38
C SER A 7 -4.72 22.26 -30.61
N ARG A 8 -5.96 22.40 -30.16
CA ARG A 8 -6.75 21.31 -29.57
C ARG A 8 -7.26 20.44 -30.72
N CYS A 9 -6.95 19.15 -30.72
CA CYS A 9 -7.73 18.17 -31.49
C CYS A 9 -8.82 17.60 -30.58
N VAL A 10 -10.07 17.95 -30.89
CA VAL A 10 -11.24 17.17 -30.51
C VAL A 10 -11.53 16.26 -31.70
N ALA A 11 -11.49 14.95 -31.49
CA ALA A 11 -12.08 13.96 -32.39
C ALA A 11 -12.45 12.71 -31.57
N ALA A 12 -13.74 12.52 -31.36
CA ALA A 12 -14.37 11.25 -31.04
C ALA A 12 -14.99 10.68 -32.33
N PRO A 13 -15.52 9.45 -32.34
CA PRO A 13 -14.90 8.18 -31.97
C PRO A 13 -14.95 7.22 -33.17
N THR A 14 -13.97 6.32 -33.31
CA THR A 14 -14.14 5.12 -34.14
C THR A 14 -13.51 3.94 -33.43
N ILE A 15 -14.38 3.07 -32.91
CA ILE A 15 -14.03 1.75 -32.41
C ILE A 15 -13.60 0.94 -33.64
N ALA A 16 -12.30 0.66 -33.72
CA ALA A 16 -11.75 -0.43 -34.51
C ALA A 16 -10.81 -1.21 -33.60
N LEU A 17 -11.29 -2.35 -33.12
CA LEU A 17 -10.46 -3.35 -32.44
C LEU A 17 -9.47 -3.91 -33.45
N VAL A 18 -8.22 -3.46 -33.40
CA VAL A 18 -7.11 -4.07 -34.12
C VAL A 18 -6.24 -4.77 -33.08
N VAL A 19 -6.36 -6.10 -33.02
CA VAL A 19 -5.38 -6.95 -32.33
C VAL A 19 -4.19 -7.07 -33.28
N ALA A 20 -3.13 -6.30 -33.02
CA ALA A 20 -1.83 -6.46 -33.66
C ALA A 20 -0.88 -7.13 -32.66
N LEU A 21 -0.65 -8.44 -32.85
CA LEU A 21 0.46 -9.17 -32.23
C LEU A 21 1.74 -8.77 -32.96
N ALA A 22 2.39 -7.70 -32.51
CA ALA A 22 3.76 -7.39 -32.91
C ALA A 22 4.70 -7.96 -31.83
N SER A 23 5.23 -9.15 -32.07
CA SER A 23 6.42 -9.66 -31.38
C SER A 23 7.64 -8.86 -31.84
N GLY A 24 7.82 -7.68 -31.26
CA GLY A 24 9.10 -6.97 -31.27
C GLY A 24 9.86 -7.34 -30.00
N CYS A 25 10.98 -8.04 -30.14
CA CYS A 25 11.97 -8.14 -29.06
C CYS A 25 12.74 -6.81 -29.00
N ASP A 26 12.06 -5.76 -28.56
CA ASP A 26 12.72 -4.54 -28.14
C ASP A 26 13.43 -4.88 -26.84
N HIS A 27 14.72 -5.18 -26.94
CA HIS A 27 15.63 -5.09 -25.81
C HIS A 27 15.74 -3.62 -25.44
N GLY A 28 14.67 -3.11 -24.81
CA GLY A 28 14.75 -1.93 -24.00
C GLY A 28 15.90 -2.17 -23.05
N THR A 29 16.97 -1.42 -23.23
CA THR A 29 17.91 -1.19 -22.15
C THR A 29 17.04 -0.72 -20.99
N SER A 30 16.72 -1.63 -20.08
CA SER A 30 16.18 -1.30 -18.78
C SER A 30 17.21 -0.37 -18.20
N GLY A 31 16.99 0.93 -18.38
CA GLY A 31 17.74 1.95 -17.71
C GLY A 31 17.60 1.58 -16.26
N THR A 32 18.69 1.08 -15.68
CA THR A 32 18.86 1.03 -14.23
C THR A 32 18.81 2.49 -13.82
N GLY A 33 17.58 2.99 -13.65
CA GLY A 33 17.34 4.21 -12.91
C GLY A 33 18.07 4.06 -11.58
N PRO A 34 18.53 5.17 -10.99
CA PRO A 34 19.13 5.13 -9.66
C PRO A 34 18.24 4.25 -8.77
N PRO A 35 18.82 3.30 -8.01
CA PRO A 35 18.02 2.52 -7.08
C PRO A 35 17.14 3.50 -6.30
N PRO A 36 15.83 3.19 -6.15
CA PRO A 36 14.94 4.07 -5.41
C PRO A 36 15.66 4.45 -4.10
N PRO A 37 15.60 5.74 -3.68
CA PRO A 37 16.31 6.20 -2.50
C PRO A 37 16.14 5.17 -1.41
N GLY A 38 17.27 4.63 -0.91
CA GLY A 38 17.26 3.54 0.06
C GLY A 38 16.26 3.88 1.16
N GLY A 39 15.34 2.95 1.43
CA GLY A 39 14.24 3.17 2.36
C GLY A 39 14.73 3.83 3.65
N ALA A 40 13.92 4.72 4.21
CA ALA A 40 14.26 5.46 5.42
C ALA A 40 14.84 4.51 6.48
N GLN A 41 16.06 4.78 6.93
CA GLN A 41 16.67 4.02 8.02
C GLN A 41 16.11 4.53 9.34
N PHE A 42 15.41 3.67 10.06
CA PHE A 42 14.89 3.94 11.39
C PHE A 42 15.86 3.41 12.43
N THR A 43 16.27 4.25 13.40
CA THR A 43 17.08 3.80 14.55
C THR A 43 16.21 3.18 15.65
N HIS A 44 14.95 3.59 15.72
CA HIS A 44 13.96 3.08 16.66
C HIS A 44 12.64 2.85 15.93
N VAL A 45 12.02 1.72 16.22
CA VAL A 45 10.67 1.38 15.74
C VAL A 45 9.87 0.97 16.96
N PHE A 46 8.68 1.55 17.10
CA PHE A 46 7.73 1.21 18.16
C PHE A 46 6.53 0.54 17.51
N LEU A 47 6.14 -0.61 18.04
CA LEU A 47 4.93 -1.32 17.65
C LEU A 47 3.96 -1.22 18.83
N VAL A 48 2.75 -0.74 18.55
CA VAL A 48 1.67 -0.61 19.54
C VAL A 48 0.50 -1.43 19.01
N THR A 49 0.00 -2.34 19.83
CA THR A 49 -1.11 -3.24 19.49
C THR A 49 -2.27 -3.00 20.45
N GLU A 50 -3.48 -2.89 19.93
CA GLU A 50 -4.69 -2.91 20.75
C GLU A 50 -5.16 -4.34 20.93
N GLU A 51 -5.33 -4.75 22.18
CA GLU A 51 -5.76 -6.10 22.52
C GLU A 51 -7.26 -6.25 22.28
N ASN A 52 -7.68 -7.33 21.61
CA ASN A 52 -9.08 -7.70 21.39
C ASN A 52 -9.97 -6.57 20.84
N THR A 53 -9.43 -5.71 19.98
CA THR A 53 -10.14 -4.53 19.46
C THR A 53 -10.38 -4.67 17.96
N ASP A 54 -11.63 -4.48 17.52
CA ASP A 54 -11.98 -4.54 16.10
C ASP A 54 -11.71 -3.20 15.38
N TYR A 55 -11.43 -3.26 14.07
CA TYR A 55 -11.24 -2.07 13.23
C TYR A 55 -12.39 -1.05 13.37
N ALA A 56 -13.63 -1.55 13.42
CA ALA A 56 -14.83 -0.73 13.49
C ALA A 56 -15.01 -0.02 14.85
N ASP A 57 -14.35 -0.51 15.91
CA ASP A 57 -14.38 0.12 17.23
C ASP A 57 -13.43 1.33 17.30
N VAL A 58 -12.44 1.37 16.41
CA VAL A 58 -11.39 2.40 16.39
C VAL A 58 -11.64 3.45 15.32
N ILE A 59 -11.79 3.04 14.06
CA ILE A 59 -11.83 3.97 12.93
C ILE A 59 -13.18 4.70 12.88
N GLY A 60 -13.13 6.03 12.96
CA GLY A 60 -14.29 6.91 13.08
C GLY A 60 -14.73 7.16 14.53
N ASN A 61 -14.13 6.51 15.52
CA ASN A 61 -14.50 6.70 16.92
C ASN A 61 -13.97 8.03 17.48
N SER A 62 -14.88 8.93 17.87
CA SER A 62 -14.55 10.24 18.43
C SER A 62 -13.80 10.19 19.76
N SER A 63 -13.89 9.07 20.49
CA SER A 63 -13.17 8.85 21.76
C SER A 63 -11.71 8.45 21.55
N MET A 64 -11.30 8.15 20.31
CA MET A 64 -9.93 7.76 19.95
C MET A 64 -9.30 8.73 18.93
N PRO A 65 -9.23 10.05 19.26
CA PRO A 65 -8.87 11.07 18.29
C PRO A 65 -7.41 10.97 17.82
N TYR A 66 -6.51 10.46 18.67
CA TYR A 66 -5.09 10.35 18.34
C TYR A 66 -4.84 9.31 17.24
N LEU A 67 -5.35 8.08 17.40
CA LEU A 67 -5.19 7.02 16.39
C LEU A 67 -5.88 7.37 15.08
N ASN A 68 -7.07 7.97 15.14
CA ASN A 68 -7.79 8.43 13.95
C ASN A 68 -7.05 9.56 13.21
N GLY A 69 -6.40 10.47 13.93
CA GLY A 69 -5.53 11.49 13.34
C GLY A 69 -4.35 10.88 12.58
N LEU A 70 -3.69 9.88 13.16
CA LEU A 70 -2.59 9.15 12.49
C LEU A 70 -3.08 8.41 11.24
N ALA A 71 -4.24 7.76 11.30
CA ALA A 71 -4.82 7.04 10.17
C ALA A 71 -5.17 7.95 8.98
N GLN A 72 -5.51 9.22 9.23
CA GLN A 72 -5.75 10.22 8.17
C GLN A 72 -4.44 10.77 7.58
N GLN A 73 -3.39 10.86 8.38
CA GLN A 73 -2.11 11.44 7.98
C GLN A 73 -1.19 10.44 7.26
N TYR A 74 -1.28 9.16 7.62
CA TYR A 74 -0.38 8.10 7.16
C TYR A 74 -1.14 6.95 6.48
N GLY A 75 -0.44 5.85 6.20
CA GLY A 75 -1.05 4.66 5.60
C GLY A 75 -1.99 3.94 6.57
N LEU A 76 -3.19 3.62 6.12
CA LEU A 76 -4.17 2.79 6.83
C LEU A 76 -4.42 1.49 6.05
N ALA A 77 -4.08 0.34 6.65
CA ALA A 77 -4.33 -0.96 6.05
C ALA A 77 -5.76 -1.44 6.37
N THR A 78 -6.69 -1.27 5.42
CA THR A 78 -8.11 -1.65 5.61
C THR A 78 -8.40 -3.14 5.40
N GLN A 79 -7.41 -3.93 5.02
CA GLN A 79 -7.49 -5.36 4.72
C GLN A 79 -6.40 -6.14 5.48
N TYR A 80 -6.10 -5.72 6.70
CA TYR A 80 -5.20 -6.41 7.63
C TYR A 80 -6.04 -7.17 8.66
N TYR A 81 -5.81 -8.48 8.78
CA TYR A 81 -6.64 -9.38 9.59
C TYR A 81 -5.77 -10.18 10.56
N ALA A 82 -6.35 -10.58 11.68
CA ALA A 82 -5.72 -11.54 12.57
C ALA A 82 -5.48 -12.87 11.85
N ASN A 83 -4.33 -13.50 12.11
CA ASN A 83 -3.99 -14.80 11.55
C ASN A 83 -4.75 -15.94 12.23
N THR A 84 -5.08 -15.78 13.52
CA THR A 84 -5.69 -16.82 14.35
C THR A 84 -6.42 -16.23 15.55
N HIS A 85 -7.14 -17.08 16.28
CA HIS A 85 -7.71 -16.79 17.59
C HIS A 85 -7.30 -17.91 18.57
N PRO A 86 -6.80 -17.63 19.79
CA PRO A 86 -6.75 -16.34 20.51
C PRO A 86 -5.54 -15.44 20.13
N SER A 87 -5.37 -14.32 20.84
CA SER A 87 -4.39 -13.26 20.55
C SER A 87 -2.93 -13.71 20.59
N ILE A 88 -2.58 -14.70 21.43
CA ILE A 88 -1.21 -15.22 21.60
C ILE A 88 -0.55 -15.64 20.28
N GLY A 89 -1.30 -16.28 19.39
CA GLY A 89 -0.79 -16.71 18.09
C GLY A 89 -0.46 -15.55 17.16
N ASN A 90 -1.21 -14.45 17.24
CA ASN A 90 -0.94 -13.23 16.46
C ASN A 90 0.31 -12.49 16.96
N TYR A 91 0.56 -12.48 18.26
CA TYR A 91 1.78 -11.89 18.80
C TYR A 91 3.04 -12.69 18.43
N PHE A 92 2.93 -14.02 18.37
CA PHE A 92 4.03 -14.85 17.85
C PHE A 92 4.26 -14.65 16.36
N GLU A 93 3.21 -14.50 15.56
CA GLU A 93 3.36 -14.15 14.14
C GLU A 93 4.08 -12.81 14.00
N LEU A 94 3.60 -11.76 14.68
CA LEU A 94 4.18 -10.41 14.62
C LEU A 94 5.68 -10.38 14.96
N SER A 95 6.11 -11.20 15.92
CA SER A 95 7.47 -11.18 16.45
C SER A 95 8.41 -12.21 15.82
N THR A 96 7.90 -13.38 15.45
CA THR A 96 8.71 -14.54 14.98
C THR A 96 8.37 -14.98 13.55
N GLY A 97 7.27 -14.49 12.98
CA GLY A 97 6.74 -14.91 11.68
C GLY A 97 6.09 -16.30 11.70
N GLN A 98 5.82 -16.87 12.89
CA GLN A 98 5.25 -18.21 13.05
C GLN A 98 4.24 -18.26 14.19
N ILE A 99 3.18 -19.06 14.04
CA ILE A 99 2.26 -19.36 15.14
C ILE A 99 2.87 -20.51 15.96
N ILE A 100 3.50 -20.20 17.10
CA ILE A 100 4.13 -21.20 17.99
C ILE A 100 3.07 -21.98 18.78
N THR A 101 2.05 -21.29 19.27
CA THR A 101 0.92 -21.87 20.00
C THR A 101 -0.34 -21.01 19.82
N ASN A 102 -1.49 -21.66 19.91
CA ASN A 102 -2.82 -21.04 20.08
C ASN A 102 -3.46 -21.39 21.43
N ASN A 103 -2.73 -22.11 22.27
CA ASN A 103 -3.14 -22.40 23.64
C ASN A 103 -2.62 -21.28 24.53
N ASP A 104 -3.55 -20.45 24.98
CA ASP A 104 -3.36 -19.41 25.99
C ASP A 104 -3.45 -20.03 27.40
#